data_AF-X6MQF9-F1
#
_entry.id   AF-X6MQF9-F1
#
_cell.length_a   1.000
_cell.length_b   1.000
_cell.length_c   1.000
_cell.angle_alpha   90.00
_cell.angle_beta   90.00
_cell.angle_gamma   90.00
#
_symmetry.space_group_name_H-M   'P 1'
#
loop_
_entity.id
_entity.type
_entity.pdbx_description
1 polymer ?
#
loop_
_entity_poly.entity_id
_entity_poly.type
_entity_poly.pdbx_seq_one_letter_code
_entity_poly.pdbx_strand_id
1 'polypeptide(L)'
;MLELQGGKFDHADRLFSSIPYSWQLASETGGMQDVKELIPEFFYSSHFLTNVNRFNFHRTEDDIAIDDVVLPRWAYGDPERFIRLHREALESTYVSQNLHNWIDLIFGYKQRGDAAVEALNVFYYLTYEGAEDLEAIEDEIEKQAKIAHINNFGQVYFLFFFSFFVSKI
;
A
#
# COMPACT_ATOMS: atom_id res chain seq x y z
N MET A 1 2.76 4.69 15.84
CA MET A 1 3.21 5.78 14.95
C MET A 1 3.92 6.89 15.72
N LEU A 2 3.28 7.55 16.69
CA LEU A 2 3.93 8.61 17.48
C LEU A 2 5.24 8.16 18.16
N GLU A 3 5.28 6.95 18.73
CA GLU A 3 6.50 6.41 19.35
C GLU A 3 7.65 6.25 18.35
N LEU A 4 7.34 5.81 17.12
CA LEU A 4 8.31 5.71 16.03
C LEU A 4 8.77 7.09 15.52
N GLN A 5 7.99 8.14 15.77
CA GLN A 5 8.25 9.52 15.37
C GLN A 5 8.67 10.42 16.55
N GLY A 6 9.21 9.83 17.63
CA GLY A 6 9.73 10.58 18.77
C GLY A 6 8.67 11.32 19.59
N GLY A 7 7.44 10.79 19.62
CA GLY A 7 6.30 11.31 20.37
C GLY A 7 5.52 12.43 19.65
N LYS A 8 5.82 12.71 18.38
CA LYS A 8 5.15 13.75 17.58
C LYS A 8 4.63 13.18 16.26
N PHE A 9 3.67 13.87 15.65
CA PHE A 9 3.27 13.57 14.28
C PHE A 9 4.39 13.93 13.31
N ASP A 10 4.39 13.26 12.15
CA ASP A 10 5.32 13.55 11.07
C ASP A 10 5.15 14.98 10.53
N HIS A 11 6.06 15.37 9.64
CA HIS A 11 5.88 16.56 8.82
C HIS A 11 4.53 16.53 8.10
N ALA A 12 3.79 17.64 8.14
CA ALA A 12 2.44 17.74 7.61
C ALA A 12 2.36 17.28 6.14
N ASP A 13 3.30 17.69 5.30
CA ASP A 13 3.38 17.31 3.88
C ASP A 13 3.59 15.80 3.62
N ARG A 14 4.00 15.03 4.63
CA ARG A 14 4.14 13.57 4.55
C ARG A 14 2.95 12.81 5.11
N LEU A 15 2.00 13.49 5.74
CA LEU A 15 0.81 12.86 6.29
C LEU A 15 -0.18 12.52 5.18
N PHE A 16 -0.87 11.40 5.36
CA PHE A 16 -1.99 11.02 4.51
C PHE A 16 -3.16 11.99 4.73
N SER A 17 -3.35 12.89 3.77
CA SER A 17 -4.31 14.00 3.87
C SER A 17 -5.28 14.10 2.69
N SER A 18 -5.05 13.38 1.59
CA SER A 18 -5.85 13.52 0.36
C SER A 18 -5.83 12.26 -0.49
N ILE A 19 -7.02 11.68 -0.74
CA ILE A 19 -7.19 10.52 -1.62
C ILE A 19 -6.73 10.83 -3.05
N PRO A 20 -7.17 11.94 -3.70
CA PRO A 20 -6.72 12.25 -5.06
C PRO A 20 -5.21 12.44 -5.17
N TYR A 21 -4.59 13.05 -4.15
CA TYR A 21 -3.15 13.28 -4.15
C TYR A 21 -2.37 11.97 -3.98
N SER A 22 -2.77 11.12 -3.04
CA SER A 22 -2.14 9.81 -2.85
C SER A 22 -2.30 8.91 -4.08
N TRP A 23 -3.46 8.94 -4.74
CA TRP A 23 -3.65 8.25 -6.02
C TRP A 23 -2.68 8.77 -7.08
N GLN A 24 -2.59 10.09 -7.26
CA GLN A 24 -1.70 10.69 -8.26
C GLN A 24 -0.22 10.35 -8.01
N LEU A 25 0.21 10.35 -6.74
CA LEU A 25 1.55 9.90 -6.38
C LEU A 25 1.78 8.44 -6.78
N ALA A 26 0.85 7.55 -6.45
CA ALA A 26 0.99 6.13 -6.75
C ALA A 26 0.90 5.80 -8.26
N SER A 27 0.15 6.59 -9.05
CA SER A 27 -0.14 6.27 -10.44
C SER A 27 0.64 7.07 -11.48
N GLU A 28 1.10 8.28 -11.14
CA GLU A 28 1.64 9.23 -12.11
C GLU A 28 2.96 9.86 -11.68
N THR A 29 3.02 10.42 -10.46
CA THR A 29 4.08 11.37 -10.10
C THR A 29 5.13 10.84 -9.13
N GLY A 30 4.84 9.79 -8.36
CA GLY A 30 5.76 9.19 -7.38
C GLY A 30 6.77 8.22 -7.98
N GLY A 31 6.56 7.79 -9.23
CA GLY A 31 7.45 6.87 -9.94
C GLY A 31 7.64 5.54 -9.19
N MET A 32 8.83 4.93 -9.33
CA MET A 32 9.15 3.64 -8.69
C MET A 32 9.27 3.72 -7.16
N GLN A 33 9.15 4.89 -6.55
CA GLN A 33 9.22 5.08 -5.10
C GLN A 33 7.84 5.04 -4.43
N ASP A 34 6.76 5.12 -5.21
CA ASP A 34 5.39 5.07 -4.71
C ASP A 34 4.54 4.08 -5.50
N VAL A 35 4.68 2.80 -5.19
CA VAL A 35 3.93 1.69 -5.80
C VAL A 35 3.00 1.02 -4.78
N LYS A 36 2.37 1.84 -3.93
CA LYS A 36 1.56 1.35 -2.81
C LYS A 36 0.22 0.81 -3.30
N GLU A 37 -0.21 -0.29 -2.68
CA GLU A 37 -1.53 -0.89 -2.87
C GLU A 37 -2.48 -0.52 -1.72
N LEU A 38 -3.79 -0.66 -1.96
CA LEU A 38 -4.81 -0.35 -0.95
C LEU A 38 -4.86 -1.40 0.17
N ILE A 39 -5.13 -0.92 1.39
CA ILE A 39 -5.44 -1.77 2.56
C ILE A 39 -6.95 -2.10 2.60
N PRO A 40 -7.37 -3.19 3.27
CA PRO A 40 -8.77 -3.62 3.33
C PRO A 40 -9.75 -2.54 3.83
N GLU A 41 -9.31 -1.65 4.73
CA GLU A 41 -10.12 -0.60 5.34
C GLU A 41 -10.78 0.31 4.30
N PHE A 42 -10.17 0.49 3.12
CA PHE A 42 -10.74 1.24 2.00
C PHE A 42 -12.07 0.67 1.47
N PHE A 43 -12.42 -0.57 1.84
CA PHE A 43 -13.62 -1.26 1.38
C PHE A 43 -14.64 -1.52 2.51
N TYR A 44 -14.33 -1.14 3.76
CA TYR A 44 -15.28 -1.33 4.84
C TYR A 44 -15.30 -0.35 6.01
N SER A 45 -14.28 0.52 6.17
CA SER A 45 -14.19 1.42 7.31
C SER A 45 -13.93 2.84 6.86
N SER A 46 -14.83 3.77 7.21
CA SER A 46 -14.67 5.20 6.93
C SER A 46 -13.80 5.91 7.97
N HIS A 47 -13.53 5.27 9.11
CA HIS A 47 -12.92 5.92 10.28
C HIS A 47 -11.55 6.54 10.01
N PHE A 48 -10.75 5.95 9.10
CA PHE A 48 -9.42 6.46 8.77
C PHE A 48 -9.45 7.74 7.92
N LEU A 49 -10.63 8.12 7.40
CA LEU A 49 -10.83 9.31 6.58
C LEU A 49 -11.20 10.55 7.41
N THR A 50 -11.45 10.36 8.71
CA THR A 50 -11.95 11.42 9.59
C THR A 50 -11.10 11.57 10.85
N ASN A 51 -10.76 12.80 11.21
CA ASN A 51 -10.05 13.15 12.43
C ASN A 51 -11.01 13.22 13.63
N VAL A 52 -11.64 12.09 13.97
CA VAL A 52 -12.63 12.02 15.08
C VAL A 52 -12.06 12.46 16.42
N ASN A 53 -10.76 12.27 16.63
CA ASN A 53 -10.06 12.62 17.87
C ASN A 53 -9.59 14.08 17.90
N ARG A 54 -9.81 14.86 16.84
CA ARG A 54 -9.41 16.27 16.72
C ARG A 54 -7.93 16.48 17.02
N PHE A 55 -7.08 15.59 16.50
CA PHE A 55 -5.65 15.77 16.62
C PHE A 55 -5.19 17.00 15.84
N ASN A 56 -4.18 17.69 16.36
CA ASN A 56 -3.52 18.76 15.65
C ASN A 56 -2.38 18.18 14.78
N PHE A 57 -2.63 18.10 13.47
CA PHE A 57 -1.66 17.62 12.49
C PHE A 57 -0.74 18.71 11.93
N HIS A 58 -0.81 19.92 12.49
CA HIS A 58 -0.14 21.12 11.98
C HIS A 58 -0.59 21.49 10.55
N ARG A 59 0.19 22.31 9.85
CA ARG A 59 -0.09 22.82 8.51
C ARG A 59 1.06 22.43 7.59
N THR A 60 0.74 22.24 6.31
CA THR A 60 1.72 22.03 5.25
C THR A 60 2.60 23.27 5.04
N GLU A 61 3.66 23.14 4.24
CA GLU A 61 4.49 24.29 3.84
C GLU A 61 3.69 25.39 3.11
N ASP A 62 2.64 24.99 2.38
CA ASP A 62 1.69 25.89 1.71
C ASP A 62 0.61 26.48 2.65
N ASP A 63 0.80 26.38 3.96
CA ASP A 63 -0.13 26.84 5.01
C ASP A 63 -1.51 26.15 4.95
N ILE A 64 -1.60 24.92 4.40
CA ILE A 64 -2.86 24.16 4.37
C ILE A 64 -3.00 23.37 5.67
N ALA A 65 -4.10 23.59 6.40
CA ALA A 65 -4.38 22.84 7.62
C ALA A 65 -4.79 21.39 7.29
N ILE A 66 -4.21 20.43 8.01
CA ILE A 66 -4.54 19.01 7.88
C ILE A 66 -5.57 18.65 8.97
N ASP A 67 -6.67 18.03 8.54
CA ASP A 67 -7.74 17.55 9.43
C ASP A 67 -8.35 16.26 8.84
N ASP A 68 -9.61 16.28 8.41
CA ASP A 68 -10.23 15.17 7.67
C ASP A 68 -9.54 14.97 6.30
N VAL A 69 -9.52 13.73 5.83
CA VAL A 69 -8.91 13.38 4.55
C VAL A 69 -9.73 13.96 3.40
N VAL A 70 -9.07 14.65 2.47
CA VAL A 70 -9.71 15.19 1.27
C VAL A 70 -10.19 14.06 0.37
N LEU A 71 -11.50 13.99 0.18
CA LEU A 71 -12.16 12.97 -0.64
C LEU A 71 -12.33 13.43 -2.10
N PRO A 72 -12.46 12.48 -3.05
CA PRO A 72 -12.81 12.81 -4.43
C PRO A 72 -14.18 13.49 -4.54
N ARG A 73 -14.37 14.32 -5.58
CA ARG A 73 -15.61 15.10 -5.77
C ARG A 73 -16.89 14.25 -5.79
N TRP A 74 -16.82 13.03 -6.33
CA TRP A 74 -17.95 12.11 -6.42
C TRP A 74 -18.41 11.54 -5.06
N ALA A 75 -17.59 11.69 -4.01
CA ALA A 75 -17.94 11.34 -2.64
C ALA A 75 -18.67 12.47 -1.91
N TYR A 76 -18.72 13.70 -2.46
CA TYR A 76 -19.41 14.86 -1.87
C TYR A 76 -19.04 15.15 -0.41
N GLY A 77 -17.79 14.86 -0.03
CA GLY A 77 -17.33 15.03 1.35
C GLY A 77 -17.92 14.02 2.35
N ASP A 78 -18.52 12.92 1.88
CA ASP A 78 -19.08 11.86 2.70
C ASP A 78 -18.17 10.62 2.69
N PRO A 79 -17.45 10.33 3.80
CA PRO A 79 -16.61 9.14 3.95
C PRO A 79 -17.38 7.82 3.82
N GLU A 80 -18.63 7.75 4.29
CA GLU A 80 -19.43 6.53 4.19
C GLU A 80 -19.81 6.26 2.74
N ARG A 81 -20.15 7.31 1.99
CA ARG A 81 -20.35 7.22 0.54
C ARG A 81 -19.09 6.76 -0.18
N PHE A 82 -17.92 7.29 0.20
CA PHE A 82 -16.64 6.86 -0.37
C PHE A 82 -16.43 5.35 -0.21
N ILE A 83 -16.55 4.84 1.02
CA ILE A 83 -16.39 3.41 1.33
C ILE A 83 -17.44 2.55 0.63
N ARG A 84 -18.70 2.98 0.63
CA ARG A 84 -19.79 2.24 -0.04
C ARG A 84 -19.50 2.08 -1.53
N LEU A 85 -19.08 3.15 -2.21
CA LEU A 85 -18.77 3.10 -3.64
C LEU A 85 -17.51 2.27 -3.93
N HIS A 86 -16.48 2.31 -3.06
CA HIS A 86 -15.32 1.42 -3.17
C HIS A 86 -15.72 -0.05 -3.05
N ARG A 87 -16.60 -0.41 -2.10
CA ARG A 87 -17.11 -1.77 -1.96
C ARG A 87 -17.95 -2.19 -3.16
N GLU A 88 -18.85 -1.33 -3.64
CA GLU A 88 -19.65 -1.59 -4.85
C GLU A 88 -18.75 -1.81 -6.09
N ALA A 89 -17.65 -1.08 -6.20
CA ALA A 89 -16.67 -1.27 -7.27
C ALA A 89 -15.91 -2.60 -7.13
N LEU A 90 -15.47 -2.97 -5.92
CA LEU A 90 -14.77 -4.23 -5.65
C LEU A 90 -15.65 -5.45 -5.98
N GLU A 91 -16.94 -5.38 -5.67
CA GLU A 91 -17.94 -6.44 -5.93
C GLU A 91 -18.55 -6.35 -7.33
N SER A 92 -18.05 -5.46 -8.19
CA SER A 92 -18.57 -5.30 -9.55
C SER A 92 -18.18 -6.46 -10.46
N THR A 93 -18.99 -6.73 -11.48
CA THR A 93 -18.70 -7.75 -12.51
C THR A 93 -17.34 -7.53 -13.16
N TYR A 94 -16.93 -6.28 -13.37
CA TYR A 94 -15.63 -5.97 -13.95
C TYR A 94 -14.49 -6.48 -13.05
N VAL A 95 -14.55 -6.20 -11.75
CA VAL A 95 -13.52 -6.67 -10.81
C VAL A 95 -13.58 -8.19 -10.68
N SER A 96 -14.77 -8.80 -10.53
CA SER A 96 -14.87 -10.27 -10.43
C SER A 96 -14.26 -10.98 -11.66
N GLN A 97 -14.44 -10.44 -12.85
CA GLN A 97 -13.88 -10.99 -14.09
C GLN A 97 -12.36 -10.80 -14.20
N ASN A 98 -11.75 -9.85 -13.49
CA ASN A 98 -10.34 -9.48 -13.67
C ASN A 98 -9.47 -9.68 -12.42
N LEU A 99 -10.06 -9.89 -11.24
CA LEU A 99 -9.35 -9.96 -9.96
C LEU A 99 -8.27 -11.06 -9.94
N HIS A 100 -8.51 -12.17 -10.66
CA HIS A 100 -7.53 -13.24 -10.80
C HIS A 100 -6.19 -12.77 -11.39
N ASN A 101 -6.18 -11.74 -12.25
CA ASN A 101 -4.94 -11.18 -12.79
C ASN A 101 -4.11 -10.47 -11.72
N TRP A 102 -4.77 -9.80 -10.76
CA TRP A 102 -4.11 -9.20 -9.61
C TRP A 102 -3.62 -10.28 -8.64
N ILE A 103 -4.41 -11.33 -8.41
CA ILE A 103 -3.99 -12.49 -7.62
C ILE A 103 -2.73 -13.14 -8.22
N ASP A 104 -2.65 -13.27 -9.55
CA ASP A 104 -1.47 -13.81 -10.23
C ASP A 104 -0.20 -12.97 -9.99
N LEU A 105 -0.34 -11.64 -9.83
CA LEU A 105 0.78 -10.73 -9.54
C LEU A 105 1.24 -10.85 -8.08
N ILE A 106 0.29 -10.85 -7.14
CA ILE A 106 0.60 -10.76 -5.71
C ILE A 106 0.90 -12.13 -5.10
N PHE A 107 0.19 -13.18 -5.52
CA PHE A 107 0.24 -14.52 -4.91
C PHE A 107 0.47 -15.65 -5.91
N GLY A 108 0.57 -15.34 -7.21
CA GLY A 108 0.64 -16.33 -8.27
C GLY A 108 1.92 -16.27 -9.10
N TYR A 109 1.88 -16.91 -10.26
CA TYR A 109 3.07 -17.18 -11.07
C TYR A 109 3.75 -15.92 -11.63
N LYS A 110 3.09 -14.76 -11.62
CA LYS A 110 3.68 -13.47 -12.04
C LYS A 110 4.39 -12.74 -10.89
N GLN A 111 4.52 -13.36 -9.72
CA GLN A 111 5.26 -12.79 -8.60
C GLN A 111 6.80 -12.88 -8.77
N ARG A 112 7.30 -13.91 -9.49
CA ARG A 112 8.74 -14.17 -9.67
C ARG A 112 9.08 -14.66 -11.08
N GLY A 113 10.38 -14.64 -11.43
CA GLY A 113 10.89 -15.15 -12.70
C GLY A 113 10.54 -14.27 -13.90
N ASP A 114 10.66 -14.83 -15.11
CA ASP A 114 10.47 -14.09 -16.36
C ASP A 114 9.06 -13.48 -16.48
N ALA A 115 8.04 -14.19 -15.98
CA ALA A 115 6.66 -13.69 -15.96
C ALA A 115 6.49 -12.41 -15.12
N ALA A 116 7.26 -12.26 -14.03
CA ALA A 116 7.27 -11.03 -13.22
C ALA A 116 7.97 -9.89 -13.95
N VAL A 117 9.06 -10.18 -14.68
CA VAL A 117 9.78 -9.19 -15.50
C VAL A 117 8.86 -8.66 -16.61
N GLU A 118 8.20 -9.57 -17.33
CA GLU A 118 7.24 -9.20 -18.39
C GLU A 118 6.06 -8.38 -17.85
N ALA A 119 5.61 -8.65 -16.62
CA ALA A 119 4.54 -7.93 -15.96
C ALA A 119 4.98 -6.66 -15.22
N LEU A 120 6.26 -6.29 -15.25
CA LEU A 120 6.85 -5.18 -14.49
C LEU A 120 6.60 -5.27 -12.96
N ASN A 121 6.64 -6.49 -12.43
CA ASN A 121 6.27 -6.83 -11.05
C ASN A 121 7.47 -7.40 -10.26
N VAL A 122 8.65 -6.83 -10.45
CA VAL A 122 9.89 -7.24 -9.76
C VAL A 122 10.21 -6.22 -8.66
N PHE A 123 10.27 -6.71 -7.42
CA PHE A 123 10.63 -5.93 -6.24
C PHE A 123 12.10 -6.13 -5.86
N TYR A 124 12.58 -5.37 -4.88
CA TYR A 124 13.93 -5.51 -4.37
C TYR A 124 14.16 -6.91 -3.79
N TYR A 125 15.31 -7.52 -4.08
CA TYR A 125 15.52 -8.96 -3.84
C TYR A 125 15.31 -9.40 -2.38
N LEU A 126 15.65 -8.56 -1.38
CA LEU A 126 15.45 -8.86 0.05
C LEU A 126 13.96 -8.92 0.46
N THR A 127 13.04 -8.46 -0.38
CA THR A 127 11.60 -8.51 -0.09
C THR A 127 11.03 -9.92 -0.30
N TYR A 128 11.73 -10.79 -1.04
CA TYR A 128 11.30 -12.14 -1.31
C TYR A 128 11.75 -13.11 -0.22
N GLU A 129 10.84 -13.95 0.24
CA GLU A 129 11.18 -15.03 1.16
C GLU A 129 12.28 -15.93 0.58
N GLY A 130 13.24 -16.28 1.44
CA GLY A 130 14.36 -17.16 1.12
C GLY A 130 15.46 -16.50 0.26
N ALA A 131 15.43 -15.18 0.06
CA ALA A 131 16.43 -14.49 -0.73
C ALA A 131 17.84 -14.52 -0.11
N GLU A 132 17.94 -14.57 1.22
CA GLU A 132 19.18 -14.61 1.99
C GLU A 132 19.03 -15.55 3.19
N ASP A 133 20.09 -16.31 3.51
CA ASP A 133 20.19 -17.06 4.77
C ASP A 133 20.82 -16.15 5.83
N LEU A 134 19.97 -15.49 6.63
CA LEU A 134 20.41 -14.54 7.66
C LEU A 134 21.24 -15.21 8.78
N GLU A 135 21.11 -16.53 8.97
CA GLU A 135 21.87 -17.26 9.99
C GLU A 135 23.28 -17.61 9.52
N ALA A 136 23.52 -17.61 8.21
CA ALA A 136 24.85 -17.80 7.63
C ALA A 136 25.70 -16.52 7.63
N ILE A 137 25.13 -15.36 7.98
CA ILE A 137 25.84 -14.07 7.99
C ILE A 137 26.63 -13.93 9.30
N GLU A 138 27.96 -13.92 9.19
CA GLU A 138 28.87 -13.75 10.33
C GLU A 138 28.98 -12.30 10.81
N ASP A 139 28.90 -11.32 9.90
CA ASP A 139 28.94 -9.90 10.27
C ASP A 139 27.59 -9.46 10.86
N GLU A 140 27.58 -9.26 12.17
CA GLU A 140 26.40 -8.84 12.91
C GLU A 140 25.86 -7.49 12.42
N ILE A 141 26.71 -6.56 11.96
CA ILE A 141 26.25 -5.26 11.45
C ILE A 141 25.49 -5.46 10.14
N GLU A 142 26.02 -6.30 9.24
CA GLU A 142 25.35 -6.65 8.00
C GLU A 142 24.03 -7.38 8.27
N LYS A 143 24.03 -8.35 9.19
CA LYS A 143 22.84 -9.09 9.59
C LYS A 143 21.75 -8.16 10.10
N GLN A 144 22.08 -7.25 11.03
CA GLN A 144 21.14 -6.27 11.56
C GLN A 144 20.64 -5.30 10.49
N ALA A 145 21.50 -4.87 9.56
CA ALA A 145 21.09 -4.00 8.46
C ALA A 145 20.08 -4.70 7.52
N LYS A 146 20.30 -5.97 7.16
CA LYS A 146 19.36 -6.75 6.34
C LYS A 146 18.05 -7.02 7.07
N ILE A 147 18.08 -7.36 8.37
CA ILE A 147 16.87 -7.52 9.19
C ILE A 147 16.06 -6.22 9.23
N ALA A 148 16.74 -5.09 9.49
CA ALA A 148 16.10 -3.78 9.48
C ALA A 148 15.47 -3.46 8.11
N HIS A 149 16.13 -3.85 7.02
CA HIS A 149 15.59 -3.68 5.68
C HIS A 149 14.30 -4.50 5.48
N ILE A 150 14.34 -5.81 5.79
CA ILE A 150 13.20 -6.73 5.66
C ILE A 150 11.99 -6.28 6.49
N ASN A 151 12.23 -5.71 7.68
CA ASN A 151 11.14 -5.28 8.57
C ASN A 151 10.47 -3.97 8.14
N ASN A 152 11.15 -3.11 7.39
CA ASN A 152 10.68 -1.74 7.14
C ASN A 152 10.40 -1.41 5.66
N PHE A 153 10.97 -2.16 4.70
CA PHE A 153 10.90 -1.83 3.27
C PHE A 153 10.11 -2.84 2.44
N GLY A 154 9.16 -3.52 3.10
CA GLY A 154 8.21 -4.42 2.46
C GLY A 154 8.63 -5.88 2.47
N GLN A 155 7.63 -6.75 2.51
CA GLN A 155 7.76 -8.19 2.39
C GLN A 155 6.73 -8.66 1.37
N VAL A 156 7.20 -9.35 0.33
CA VAL A 156 6.32 -9.93 -0.67
C VAL A 156 5.61 -11.14 -0.04
N TYR A 157 4.32 -11.27 -0.28
CA TYR A 157 3.53 -12.38 0.23
C TYR A 157 4.03 -13.74 -0.24
N PHE A 158 3.69 -14.79 0.50
CA PHE A 158 3.98 -16.16 0.09
C PHE A 158 3.38 -16.47 -1.29
N LEU A 159 4.14 -17.17 -2.13
CA LEU A 159 3.68 -17.63 -3.44
C LEU A 159 2.75 -18.83 -3.26
N PHE A 160 1.44 -18.62 -3.46
CA PHE A 160 0.45 -19.68 -3.30
C PHE A 160 0.18 -20.48 -4.58
N PHE A 161 0.28 -19.85 -5.76
CA PHE A 161 -0.08 -20.47 -7.03
C PHE A 161 1.08 -20.47 -8.02
N PHE A 162 1.43 -21.66 -8.54
CA PHE A 162 2.50 -21.84 -9.52
C PHE A 162 1.99 -21.86 -10.98
N SER A 163 0.68 -21.79 -11.19
CA SER A 163 0.04 -21.64 -12.50
C SER A 163 -1.10 -20.63 -12.43
N PHE A 164 -1.61 -20.23 -13.60
CA PHE A 164 -2.74 -19.31 -13.74
C PHE A 164 -3.90 -19.63 -12.78
N PHE A 165 -4.33 -18.62 -12.01
CA PHE A 165 -5.50 -18.75 -11.17
C PHE A 165 -6.78 -18.72 -12.02
N VAL A 166 -7.46 -19.86 -12.11
CA VAL A 166 -8.77 -19.93 -12.79
C VAL A 166 -9.86 -19.44 -11.84
N SER A 167 -10.46 -18.29 -12.16
CA SER A 167 -11.67 -17.83 -11.50
C SER A 167 -12.81 -18.84 -11.71
N LYS A 168 -13.43 -19.30 -10.62
CA LYS A 168 -14.65 -20.14 -10.63
C LYS A 168 -15.92 -19.32 -10.38
N ILE A 169 -15.95 -18.07 -10.85
CA ILE A 169 -17.12 -17.19 -10.73
C ILE A 169 -17.80 -17.05 -12.08
#